data_AF-A0A1E7H671-F1
#
_entry.id   AF-A0A1E7H671-F1
#
_cell.length_a   1.000
_cell.length_b   1.000
_cell.length_c   1.000
_cell.angle_alpha   90.00
_cell.angle_beta   90.00
_cell.angle_gamma   90.00
#
_symmetry.space_group_name_H-M   'P 1'
#
loop_
_entity.id
_entity.type
_entity.pdbx_description
1 polymer ?
#
loop_
_entity_poly.entity_id
_entity_poly.type
_entity_poly.pdbx_seq_one_letter_code
_entity_poly.pdbx_strand_id
1 'polypeptide(L)' 'MTSSAKSGKNKAIDLETDLLLSQKDIAFMKKNHFQNDRDLEAYLDFLEAIDAFESRKVKTKFYEAEFEL' A
#
# COMPACT_ATOMS: atom_id res chain seq x y z
N MET A 1 30.60 -32.65 19.35
CA MET A 1 29.54 -31.69 18.96
C MET A 1 30.21 -30.44 18.41
N THR A 2 30.36 -30.38 17.09
CA THR A 2 30.73 -29.21 16.27
C THR A 2 30.11 -29.55 14.91
N SER A 3 29.54 -28.69 14.08
CA SER A 3 29.50 -27.25 13.86
C SER A 3 28.44 -27.05 12.76
N SER A 4 27.75 -25.92 12.64
CA SER A 4 28.02 -24.97 11.56
C SER A 4 26.93 -23.90 11.58
N ALA A 5 27.30 -22.68 11.99
CA ALA A 5 26.49 -21.50 11.81
C ALA A 5 26.44 -21.18 10.32
N LYS A 6 25.28 -21.39 9.68
CA LYS A 6 25.07 -21.04 8.28
C LYS A 6 24.82 -19.53 8.21
N SER A 7 25.91 -18.78 8.09
CA SER A 7 25.97 -17.38 7.70
C SER A 7 25.15 -17.17 6.42
N GLY A 8 23.93 -16.66 6.56
CA GLY A 8 23.13 -16.16 5.44
C GLY A 8 23.76 -14.87 4.94
N LYS A 9 24.43 -14.93 3.78
CA LYS A 9 24.99 -13.75 3.12
C LYS A 9 23.87 -12.75 2.87
N ASN A 10 23.98 -11.56 3.45
CA ASN A 10 23.19 -10.39 3.05
C ASN A 10 23.55 -10.07 1.60
N LYS A 11 22.84 -10.68 0.64
CA LYS A 11 22.92 -10.25 -0.75
C LYS A 11 22.29 -8.85 -0.78
N ALA A 12 23.11 -7.86 -1.11
CA ALA A 12 22.60 -6.53 -1.41
C ALA A 12 21.57 -6.66 -2.53
N ILE A 13 20.39 -6.07 -2.33
CA ILE A 13 19.35 -5.98 -3.35
C ILE A 13 19.89 -5.03 -4.42
N ASP A 14 19.97 -5.50 -5.66
CA ASP A 14 20.34 -4.67 -6.78
C ASP A 14 19.07 -4.06 -7.37
N LEU A 15 18.81 -2.80 -7.02
CA LEU A 15 17.57 -2.12 -7.38
C LEU A 15 17.40 -1.97 -8.90
N GLU A 16 18.47 -2.03 -9.69
CA GLU A 16 18.37 -1.92 -11.15
C GLU A 16 17.82 -3.20 -11.80
N THR A 17 18.19 -4.36 -11.26
CA THR A 17 17.86 -5.66 -11.86
C THR A 17 16.75 -6.39 -11.10
N ASP A 18 16.68 -6.25 -9.78
CA ASP A 18 15.73 -6.96 -8.93
C ASP A 18 14.34 -6.28 -8.87
N LEU A 19 14.21 -5.02 -9.34
CA LEU A 19 12.92 -4.31 -9.42
C LEU A 19 12.18 -4.53 -10.74
N LEU A 20 12.77 -5.24 -11.71
CA LEU A 20 12.14 -5.47 -13.00
C LEU A 20 10.94 -6.39 -12.85
N LEU A 21 9.77 -5.88 -13.21
CA LEU A 21 8.53 -6.65 -13.23
C LEU A 21 8.66 -7.78 -14.25
N SER A 22 8.44 -9.02 -13.79
CA SER A 22 8.38 -10.16 -14.69
C SER A 22 7.06 -10.14 -15.49
N GLN A 23 7.04 -10.87 -16.60
CA GLN A 23 5.81 -11.06 -17.37
C GLN A 23 4.67 -11.70 -16.53
N LYS A 24 5.02 -12.51 -15.51
CA LYS A 24 4.04 -13.07 -14.58
C LYS A 24 3.44 -12.01 -13.68
N ASP A 25 4.26 -11.07 -13.20
CA ASP A 25 3.80 -9.95 -12.36
C ASP A 25 2.87 -9.03 -13.16
N ILE A 26 3.24 -8.74 -14.41
CA ILE A 26 2.41 -7.95 -15.33
C ILE A 26 1.08 -8.65 -15.62
N ALA A 27 1.10 -9.96 -15.87
CA ALA A 27 -0.13 -10.74 -16.09
C ALA A 27 -1.02 -10.79 -14.84
N PHE A 28 -0.42 -10.91 -13.65
CA PHE A 28 -1.13 -10.88 -12.38
C PHE A 28 -1.79 -9.52 -12.11
N MET A 29 -1.07 -8.41 -12.32
CA MET A 29 -1.62 -7.05 -12.19
C MET A 29 -2.77 -6.81 -13.17
N LYS A 30 -2.64 -7.25 -14.43
CA LYS A 30 -3.72 -7.15 -15.43
C LYS A 30 -4.96 -7.92 -15.01
N LYS A 31 -4.82 -9.08 -14.38
CA LYS A 31 -5.95 -9.91 -13.93
C LYS A 31 -6.72 -9.27 -12.77
N ASN A 32 -6.03 -8.57 -11.87
CA ASN A 32 -6.64 -7.97 -10.69
C ASN A 32 -7.32 -6.62 -10.95
N HIS A 33 -7.03 -5.95 -12.07
CA HIS A 33 -7.71 -4.71 -12.45
C HIS A 33 -9.18 -4.90 -12.81
N PHE A 34 -9.57 -6.10 -13.27
CA PHE A 34 -10.94 -6.38 -13.72
C PHE A 34 -11.81 -7.11 -12.67
N GLN A 35 -11.27 -7.42 -11.49
CA GLN A 35 -12.01 -8.16 -10.45
C GLN A 35 -12.57 -7.28 -9.32
N ASN A 36 -12.40 -5.96 -9.42
CA ASN A 36 -13.05 -5.03 -8.52
C ASN A 36 -14.05 -4.17 -9.31
N ASP A 37 -15.03 -4.81 -9.95
CA ASP A 37 -16.38 -4.22 -10.05
C ASP A 37 -17.01 -4.24 -8.64
N ARG A 38 -16.31 -3.61 -7.69
CA ARG A 38 -16.94 -3.21 -6.45
C ARG A 38 -17.88 -2.10 -6.89
N ASP A 39 -19.17 -2.40 -6.84
CA ASP A 39 -20.22 -1.47 -7.16
C ASP A 39 -20.01 -0.20 -6.32
N LEU A 40 -19.37 0.79 -6.95
CA LEU A 40 -18.98 2.02 -6.31
C LEU A 40 -20.22 2.79 -5.90
N GLU A 41 -21.29 2.66 -6.69
CA GLU A 41 -22.60 3.26 -6.42
C GLU A 41 -23.20 2.66 -5.14
N ALA A 42 -23.27 1.33 -5.03
CA ALA A 42 -23.73 0.67 -3.80
C ALA A 42 -22.85 0.99 -2.56
N TYR A 43 -21.54 1.18 -2.75
CA TYR A 43 -20.66 1.61 -1.67
C TYR A 43 -20.91 3.06 -1.24
N LEU A 44 -21.15 3.96 -2.18
CA LEU A 44 -21.49 5.35 -1.90
C LEU A 44 -22.85 5.46 -1.21
N ASP A 45 -23.85 4.69 -1.66
CA ASP A 45 -25.17 4.61 -1.02
C ASP A 45 -25.07 4.12 0.43
N PHE A 46 -24.22 3.11 0.69
CA PHE A 46 -23.95 2.65 2.04
C PHE A 46 -23.32 3.75 2.92
N LEU A 47 -22.36 4.51 2.39
CA LEU A 47 -21.70 5.60 3.12
C LEU A 47 -22.67 6.75 3.43
N GLU A 48 -23.59 7.05 2.52
CA GLU A 48 -24.66 8.02 2.73
C GLU A 48 -25.65 7.52 3.78
N ALA A 49 -26.07 6.25 3.73
CA ALA A 49 -27.00 5.66 4.70
C ALA A 49 -26.49 5.63 6.15
N ILE A 50 -25.17 5.70 6.37
CA ILE A 50 -24.57 5.78 7.71
C ILE A 50 -24.14 7.21 8.09
N ASP A 51 -24.56 8.21 7.33
CA ASP A 51 -24.19 9.63 7.52
C ASP A 51 -22.67 9.85 7.61
N ALA A 52 -21.86 9.06 6.90
CA ALA A 52 -20.40 9.10 6.98
C ALA A 52 -19.84 10.50 6.66
N PHE A 53 -20.50 11.20 5.73
CA PHE A 53 -20.12 12.53 5.28
C PHE A 53 -20.57 13.65 6.21
N GLU A 54 -21.50 13.38 7.13
CA GLU A 54 -21.96 14.35 8.12
C GLU A 54 -21.07 14.41 9.37
N SER A 55 -20.02 13.59 9.43
CA SER A 55 -19.06 13.64 10.53
C SER A 55 -18.55 15.06 10.73
N ARG A 56 -18.62 15.54 11.99
CA ARG A 56 -18.18 16.89 12.35
C ARG A 56 -16.75 17.07 11.85
N LYS A 57 -16.55 18.02 10.93
CA LYS A 57 -15.22 18.42 10.46
C LYS A 57 -14.35 18.73 11.67
N VAL A 58 -13.47 17.80 12.03
CA VAL A 58 -12.50 18.02 13.09
C VAL A 58 -11.61 19.14 12.58
N LYS A 59 -11.58 20.27 13.27
CA LYS A 59 -10.62 21.32 12.96
C LYS A 59 -9.24 20.72 13.11
N THR A 60 -8.57 20.44 11.99
CA THR A 60 -7.19 20.00 11.95
C THR A 60 -6.37 21.10 12.62
N LYS A 61 -5.80 20.80 13.79
CA LYS A 61 -4.81 21.67 14.40
C LYS A 61 -3.53 21.44 13.61
N PHE A 62 -3.23 22.34 12.68
CA PHE A 62 -1.91 22.39 12.07
C PHE A 62 -0.93 22.80 13.18
N TYR A 63 0.06 21.95 13.45
CA TYR A 63 1.19 22.34 14.28
C TYR A 63 2.18 23.06 13.36
N GLU A 64 2.45 24.33 13.65
CA GLU A 64 3.57 25.04 13.04
C GLU A 64 4.85 24.42 13.61
N ALA A 65 5.43 23.49 12.85
CA ALA A 65 6.76 22.99 13.14
C ALA A 65 7.75 23.99 12.55
N GLU A 66 8.39 24.77 13.41
CA GLU A 66 9.59 25.52 13.06
C GLU A 66 10.75 24.52 12.91
N PHE A 67 11.29 24.40 11.70
CA PHE A 67 12.49 23.63 11.44
C PHE A 67 13.68 24.58 11.40
N GLU A 68 14.66 24.35 12.27
CA GLU A 68 15.97 25.02 12.20
C GLU A 68 16.76 24.50 10.99
N LEU A 69 17.32 25.42 10.21
CA LEU A 69 18.12 25.18 9.00
C LEU A 69 19.62 25.10 9.32
#